data_AF-A0A953BQG3-F1
#
_entry.id   AF-A0A953BQG3-F1
#
_cell.length_a   1.000
_cell.length_b   1.000
_cell.length_c   1.000
_cell.angle_alpha   90.00
_cell.angle_beta   90.00
_cell.angle_gamma   90.00
#
_symmetry.space_group_name_H-M   'P 1'
#
loop_
_entity.id
_entity.type
_entity.pdbx_description
1 polymer ?
#
loop_
_entity_poly.entity_id
_entity_poly.type
_entity_poly.pdbx_seq_one_letter_code
_entity_poly.pdbx_strand_id
1 'polypeptide(L)'
;MGLNLALDELRATGWSDLDSAGCAYDTDGRAYPTVARVRQEFAAAGFELEIRRIDQYSCYRASWRDNAGADSGAVVGYNEAEAAVYALAQLRRTLAAV
;
A
#
# COMPACT_ATOMS: atom_id res chain seq x y z
N MET A 1 2.75 15.89 0.88
CA MET A 1 4.09 15.37 1.23
C MET A 1 4.07 13.93 1.78
N GLY A 2 3.08 13.09 1.45
CA GLY A 2 2.99 11.72 2.00
C GLY A 2 3.27 10.61 0.98
N LEU A 3 2.74 10.73 -0.25
CA LEU A 3 2.90 9.70 -1.29
C LEU A 3 4.36 9.45 -1.68
N ASN A 4 5.20 10.49 -1.77
CA ASN A 4 6.62 10.33 -2.11
C ASN A 4 7.38 9.49 -1.07
N LEU A 5 7.12 9.70 0.24
CA LEU A 5 7.72 8.88 1.29
C LEU A 5 7.27 7.42 1.17
N ALA A 6 5.98 7.20 0.93
CA ALA A 6 5.45 5.85 0.75
C ALA A 6 6.05 5.15 -0.48
N LEU A 7 6.32 5.90 -1.54
CA LEU A 7 6.97 5.38 -2.75
C LEU A 7 8.43 5.05 -2.52
N ASP A 8 9.17 5.89 -1.81
CA ASP A 8 10.56 5.63 -1.46
C ASP A 8 10.67 4.37 -0.57
N GLU A 9 9.78 4.20 0.42
CA GLU A 9 9.71 2.97 1.23
C GLU A 9 9.36 1.74 0.37
N LEU A 10 8.40 1.86 -0.56
CA LEU A 10 8.04 0.77 -1.46
C LEU A 10 9.22 0.36 -2.34
N ARG A 11 9.93 1.34 -2.92
CA ARG A 11 11.13 1.10 -3.75
C ARG A 11 12.28 0.50 -2.95
N ALA A 12 12.42 0.85 -1.67
CA ALA A 12 13.39 0.22 -0.78
C ALA A 12 13.15 -1.30 -0.62
N THR A 13 11.92 -1.78 -0.82
CA THR A 13 11.61 -3.23 -0.84
C THR A 13 11.92 -3.93 -2.17
N GLY A 14 12.61 -3.25 -3.10
CA GLY A 14 12.93 -3.76 -4.43
C GLY A 14 11.78 -3.71 -5.43
N TRP A 15 10.70 -2.98 -5.13
CA TRP A 15 9.63 -2.73 -6.10
C TRP A 15 10.15 -1.89 -7.26
N SER A 16 10.02 -2.38 -8.49
CA SER A 16 10.51 -1.71 -9.69
C SER A 16 9.37 -1.36 -10.64
N ASP A 17 9.49 -0.23 -11.32
CA ASP A 17 8.54 0.31 -12.32
C ASP A 17 8.32 -0.62 -13.55
N LEU A 18 9.00 -1.77 -13.62
CA LEU A 18 8.88 -2.76 -14.69
C LEU A 18 7.53 -3.51 -14.68
N ASP A 19 6.81 -3.53 -13.56
CA ASP A 19 5.42 -4.03 -13.49
C ASP A 19 4.42 -2.88 -13.71
N SER A 20 4.46 -2.33 -14.92
CA SER A 20 3.64 -1.17 -15.35
C SER A 20 2.13 -1.49 -15.46
N ALA A 21 1.72 -2.74 -15.24
CA ALA A 21 0.33 -3.15 -15.27
C ALA A 21 -0.41 -2.71 -13.99
N GLY A 22 -1.24 -1.67 -14.12
CA GLY A 22 -2.08 -1.16 -13.02
C GLY A 22 -1.40 -0.12 -12.14
N CYS A 23 -0.35 0.55 -12.64
CA CYS A 23 0.23 1.72 -12.01
C CYS A 23 -0.42 3.02 -12.49
N ALA A 24 -0.59 3.97 -11.59
CA ALA A 24 -0.92 5.36 -11.89
C ALA A 24 0.36 6.22 -11.81
N TYR A 25 0.30 7.43 -12.33
CA TYR A 25 1.43 8.36 -12.32
C TYR A 25 1.13 9.53 -11.39
N ASP A 26 2.10 9.89 -10.58
CA ASP A 26 2.04 11.09 -9.76
C ASP A 26 2.34 12.34 -10.62
N THR A 27 2.15 13.54 -10.06
CA THR A 27 2.45 14.81 -10.73
C THR A 27 3.90 14.93 -11.19
N ASP A 28 4.82 14.23 -10.52
CA ASP A 28 6.24 14.15 -10.89
C ASP A 28 6.54 13.07 -11.95
N GLY A 29 5.52 12.39 -12.48
CA GLY A 29 5.67 11.31 -13.48
C GLY A 29 6.19 10.00 -12.90
N ARG A 30 6.26 9.88 -11.56
CA ARG A 30 6.62 8.63 -10.87
C ARG A 30 5.45 7.66 -10.92
N ALA A 31 5.70 6.42 -11.34
CA ALA A 31 4.67 5.39 -11.32
C ALA A 31 4.48 4.87 -9.89
N TYR A 32 3.23 4.67 -9.49
CA TYR A 32 2.84 4.06 -8.23
C TYR A 32 1.71 3.05 -8.46
N PRO A 33 1.66 1.94 -7.71
CA PRO A 33 0.59 0.96 -7.88
C PRO A 33 -0.75 1.58 -7.48
N THR A 34 -1.77 1.39 -8.33
CA THR A 34 -3.14 1.79 -7.98
C THR A 34 -3.66 0.96 -6.81
N VAL A 35 -4.69 1.45 -6.12
CA VAL A 35 -5.37 0.71 -5.04
C VAL A 35 -5.81 -0.68 -5.50
N ALA A 36 -6.26 -0.81 -6.76
CA ALA A 36 -6.62 -2.10 -7.34
C ALA A 36 -5.43 -3.05 -7.42
N ARG A 37 -4.27 -2.58 -7.89
CA ARG A 37 -3.05 -3.39 -7.94
C ARG A 37 -2.58 -3.77 -6.54
N VAL A 38 -2.60 -2.82 -5.60
CA VAL A 38 -2.26 -3.09 -4.19
C VAL A 38 -3.14 -4.22 -3.65
N ARG A 39 -4.47 -4.16 -3.84
CA ARG A 39 -5.38 -5.24 -3.41
C ARG A 39 -5.02 -6.61 -4.01
N GLN A 40 -4.57 -6.65 -5.27
CA GLN A 40 -4.12 -7.88 -5.90
C GLN A 40 -2.84 -8.44 -5.26
N GLU A 41 -1.87 -7.59 -4.94
CA GLU A 41 -0.64 -8.00 -4.24
C GLU A 41 -0.94 -8.55 -2.85
N PHE A 42 -1.85 -7.90 -2.10
CA PHE A 42 -2.31 -8.40 -0.81
C PHE A 42 -2.97 -9.78 -0.94
N ALA A 43 -3.89 -9.93 -1.90
CA ALA A 43 -4.56 -11.21 -2.16
C ALA A 43 -3.56 -12.30 -2.59
N ALA A 44 -2.58 -11.97 -3.43
CA ALA A 44 -1.53 -12.90 -3.87
C ALA A 44 -0.63 -13.35 -2.69
N ALA A 45 -0.43 -12.47 -1.71
CA ALA A 45 0.30 -12.77 -0.48
C ALA A 45 -0.58 -13.48 0.59
N GLY A 46 -1.87 -13.70 0.34
CA GLY A 46 -2.79 -14.35 1.29
C GLY A 46 -3.36 -13.42 2.36
N PHE A 47 -3.39 -12.11 2.10
CA PHE A 47 -3.93 -11.09 2.99
C PHE A 47 -5.13 -10.37 2.37
N GLU A 48 -6.07 -9.95 3.20
CA GLU A 48 -7.21 -9.11 2.79
C GLU A 48 -6.97 -7.66 3.21
N LEU A 49 -6.95 -6.74 2.24
CA LEU A 49 -6.79 -5.30 2.48
C LEU A 49 -8.15 -4.58 2.59
N GLU A 50 -8.35 -3.86 3.69
CA GLU A 50 -9.45 -2.92 3.89
C GLU A 50 -8.90 -1.49 3.99
N ILE A 51 -9.44 -0.58 3.16
CA ILE A 51 -9.13 0.85 3.23
C ILE A 51 -10.40 1.59 3.61
N ARG A 52 -10.35 2.34 4.70
CA ARG A 52 -11.49 3.09 5.22
C ARG A 52 -11.11 4.56 5.43
N ARG A 53 -11.94 5.46 4.91
CA ARG A 53 -11.85 6.89 5.23
C ARG A 53 -12.32 7.14 6.66
N ILE A 54 -11.52 7.88 7.43
CA ILE A 54 -11.85 8.29 8.80
C ILE A 54 -12.12 9.80 8.77
N ASP A 55 -13.39 10.17 8.56
CA ASP A 55 -13.79 11.57 8.36
C ASP A 55 -13.40 12.50 9.51
N GLN A 56 -13.44 12.01 10.76
CA GLN A 56 -13.05 12.77 11.95
C GLN A 56 -11.60 13.27 11.89
N TYR A 57 -10.72 12.52 11.23
CA TYR A 57 -9.29 12.85 11.11
C TYR A 57 -8.88 13.22 9.67
N SER A 58 -9.83 13.26 8.73
CA SER A 58 -9.58 13.53 7.31
C SER A 58 -8.45 12.69 6.73
N CYS A 59 -8.38 11.41 7.12
CA CYS A 59 -7.35 10.47 6.68
C CYS A 59 -7.96 9.15 6.22
N TYR A 60 -7.14 8.30 5.60
CA TYR A 60 -7.50 6.95 5.18
C TYR A 60 -6.69 5.95 5.99
N ARG A 61 -7.37 5.02 6.65
CA ARG A 61 -6.75 3.88 7.33
C ARG A 61 -6.78 2.67 6.42
N ALA A 62 -5.61 2.14 6.08
CA ALA A 62 -5.45 0.89 5.37
C ALA A 62 -5.03 -0.19 6.37
N SER A 63 -5.86 -1.21 6.58
CA SER A 63 -5.60 -2.34 7.47
C SER A 63 -5.71 -3.64 6.71
N TRP A 64 -4.91 -4.65 7.09
CA TRP A 64 -4.96 -5.95 6.45
C TRP A 64 -4.93 -7.08 7.47
N ARG A 65 -5.58 -8.17 7.06
CA ARG A 65 -5.72 -9.39 7.86
C ARG A 65 -5.19 -10.58 7.09
N ASP A 66 -4.59 -11.52 7.80
CA ASP A 66 -4.20 -12.80 7.22
C ASP A 66 -5.40 -13.74 7.05
N ASN A 67 -5.17 -14.88 6.40
CA ASN A 67 -6.22 -15.87 6.12
C ASN A 67 -6.82 -16.54 7.39
N ALA A 68 -6.17 -16.42 8.56
CA ALA A 68 -6.75 -16.82 9.84
C ALA A 68 -7.63 -15.72 10.47
N GLY A 69 -7.75 -14.57 9.80
CA GLY A 69 -8.56 -13.44 10.23
C GLY A 69 -7.90 -12.56 11.28
N ALA A 70 -6.62 -12.78 11.60
CA ALA A 70 -5.90 -11.94 12.55
C ALA A 70 -5.42 -10.65 11.87
N ASP A 71 -5.51 -9.53 12.59
CA ASP A 71 -4.98 -8.24 12.14
C ASP A 71 -3.45 -8.31 12.05
N SER A 72 -2.93 -8.32 10.83
CA SER A 72 -1.48 -8.41 10.60
C SER A 72 -0.83 -7.03 10.53
N GLY A 73 -1.59 -5.97 10.25
CA GLY A 73 -1.09 -4.61 10.29
C GLY A 73 -2.10 -3.55 9.86
N ALA A 74 -1.76 -2.29 10.17
CA ALA A 74 -2.51 -1.14 9.71
C ALA A 74 -1.61 0.08 9.55
N VAL A 75 -1.92 0.91 8.57
CA VAL A 75 -1.29 2.20 8.32
C VAL A 75 -2.34 3.28 8.04
N VAL A 76 -1.93 4.54 8.16
CA VAL A 76 -2.77 5.69 7.82
C VAL A 76 -2.07 6.55 6.79
N GLY A 77 -2.83 7.08 5.84
CA GLY A 77 -2.35 8.01 4.81
C GLY A 77 -3.33 9.17 4.64
N TYR A 78 -2.85 10.27 4.04
CA TYR A 78 -3.70 11.45 3.81
C TYR A 78 -4.76 11.22 2.73
N ASN A 79 -4.45 10.40 1.73
CA ASN A 79 -5.36 9.99 0.66
C ASN A 79 -5.36 8.47 0.48
N GLU A 80 -6.33 7.96 -0.27
CA GLU A 80 -6.51 6.51 -0.47
C GLU A 80 -5.30 5.84 -1.14
N ALA A 81 -4.74 6.47 -2.17
CA ALA A 81 -3.58 5.93 -2.90
C ALA A 81 -2.34 5.86 -2.00
N GLU A 82 -2.08 6.90 -1.23
CA GLU A 82 -0.98 6.96 -0.26
C GLU A 82 -1.11 5.87 0.80
N ALA A 83 -2.29 5.73 1.40
CA ALA A 83 -2.53 4.68 2.39
C ALA A 83 -2.31 3.27 1.78
N ALA A 84 -2.74 3.06 0.53
CA ALA A 84 -2.55 1.79 -0.17
C ALA A 84 -1.08 1.49 -0.48
N VAL A 85 -0.34 2.45 -1.06
CA VAL A 85 1.10 2.30 -1.38
C VAL A 85 1.90 2.04 -0.11
N TYR A 86 1.59 2.77 0.97
CA TYR A 86 2.28 2.60 2.25
C TYR A 86 1.96 1.24 2.89
N ALA A 87 0.73 0.77 2.79
CA ALA A 87 0.35 -0.56 3.26
C ALA A 87 1.13 -1.65 2.51
N LEU A 88 1.29 -1.52 1.20
CA LEU A 88 2.06 -2.46 0.40
C LEU A 88 3.54 -2.46 0.77
N ALA A 89 4.14 -1.28 0.92
CA ALA A 89 5.53 -1.14 1.35
C ALA A 89 5.75 -1.84 2.69
N GLN A 90 4.85 -1.60 3.65
CA GLN A 90 4.91 -2.22 4.96
C GLN A 90 4.77 -3.73 4.89
N LEU A 91 3.76 -4.26 4.18
CA LEU A 91 3.56 -5.71 4.00
C LEU A 91 4.83 -6.38 3.45
N ARG A 92 5.38 -5.82 2.37
CA ARG A 92 6.59 -6.36 1.71
C ARG A 92 7.78 -6.34 2.66
N ARG A 93 7.92 -5.30 3.48
CA ARG A 93 8.96 -5.21 4.50
C ARG A 93 8.79 -6.28 5.58
N THR A 94 7.56 -6.55 6.03
CA THR A 94 7.29 -7.63 6.98
C THR A 94 7.62 -8.99 6.39
N LEU A 95 7.27 -9.23 5.13
CA LEU A 95 7.57 -10.48 4.42
C LEU A 95 9.07 -10.68 4.16
N ALA A 96 9.82 -9.61 3.90
CA ALA A 96 11.27 -9.66 3.68
C ALA A 96 12.09 -9.77 4.98
N ALA A 97 11.49 -9.46 6.14
CA ALA A 97 12.12 -9.59 7.44
C ALA A 97 12.00 -11.01 8.05
N VAL A 98 11.28 -11.91 7.37
CA VAL A 98 11.08 -13.33 7.74
C VAL A 98 12.11 -14.23 7.08
#